data_AF-A0A2R6IAY8-F1
#
_entry.id   AF-A0A2R6IAY8-F1
#
_cell.length_a   1.000
_cell.length_b   1.000
_cell.length_c   1.000
_cell.angle_alpha   90.00
_cell.angle_beta   90.00
_cell.angle_gamma   90.00
#
_symmetry.space_group_name_H-M   'P 1'
#
loop_
_entity.id
_entity.type
_entity.pdbx_description
1 polymer ?
#
loop_
_entity_poly.entity_id
_entity_poly.type
_entity_poly.pdbx_seq_one_letter_code
_entity_poly.pdbx_strand_id
1 'polypeptide(L)'
;NTILSAGALGRGEDRRLVPTRWSITAVDDTVGRYLRGSIRNAPGIDRVEVRYNEYLANRFWVVLAPGDWEFELVELKAPGSVWNYDPEGGYLVASDREGPEGRTGYVEETAGAYFAARLGVLEHLAERGRQAKVLVLREVTEDYWGPAGVWQVRETVRNAFAEGDPGTAETFHDAVRTVADGLPVGLDRLRRNSELVAGLQATLNDWTGASAGPGPGERR
;
A
#
# COMPACT_ATOMS: atom_id res chain seq x y z
N ASN A 1 27.30 6.48 6.93
CA ASN A 1 26.48 5.80 5.91
C ASN A 1 26.98 4.40 5.52
N THR A 2 27.91 3.78 6.26
CA THR A 2 28.68 2.60 5.77
C THR A 2 28.33 1.27 6.45
N ILE A 3 27.52 1.27 7.52
CA ILE A 3 27.32 0.08 8.36
C ILE A 3 26.35 -0.94 7.74
N LEU A 4 25.33 -0.48 7.00
CA LEU A 4 24.30 -1.36 6.40
C LEU A 4 24.68 -1.86 4.99
N SER A 5 25.53 -1.11 4.28
CA SER A 5 26.07 -1.53 2.97
C SER A 5 27.14 -2.62 3.07
N ALA A 6 27.72 -2.81 4.26
CA ALA A 6 28.87 -3.70 4.48
C ALA A 6 28.52 -5.08 5.09
N GLY A 7 27.24 -5.43 5.23
CA GLY A 7 26.86 -6.74 5.81
C GLY A 7 27.31 -6.93 7.28
N ALA A 8 27.54 -5.84 8.03
CA ALA A 8 28.21 -5.88 9.34
C ALA A 8 27.36 -6.51 10.47
N LEU A 9 26.09 -6.85 10.22
CA LEU A 9 25.19 -7.51 11.18
C LEU A 9 25.13 -9.04 11.03
N GLY A 10 25.82 -9.63 10.03
CA GLY A 10 25.91 -11.07 9.85
C GLY A 10 26.97 -11.72 10.76
N ARG A 11 26.68 -12.91 11.30
CA ARG A 11 27.69 -13.76 11.97
C ARG A 11 28.80 -14.06 10.96
N GLY A 12 30.02 -13.63 11.29
CA GLY A 12 31.32 -13.97 10.68
C GLY A 12 31.36 -14.29 9.18
N GLU A 13 30.85 -15.46 8.81
CA GLU A 13 31.03 -16.13 7.52
C GLU A 13 30.00 -15.75 6.44
N ASP A 14 28.91 -15.06 6.81
CA ASP A 14 27.83 -14.66 5.86
C ASP A 14 27.92 -13.20 5.35
N ARG A 15 29.06 -12.53 5.54
CA ARG A 15 29.24 -11.14 5.09
C ARG A 15 29.38 -11.07 3.57
N ARG A 16 28.26 -10.92 2.86
CA ARG A 16 28.23 -10.58 1.43
C ARG A 16 28.08 -9.07 1.24
N LEU A 17 28.75 -8.52 0.23
CA LEU A 17 28.47 -7.17 -0.25
C LEU A 17 27.04 -7.15 -0.79
N VAL A 18 26.17 -6.42 -0.10
CA VAL A 18 24.79 -6.22 -0.51
C VAL A 18 24.77 -4.99 -1.42
N PRO A 19 24.32 -5.09 -2.69
CA PRO A 19 24.18 -3.91 -3.55
C PRO A 19 23.39 -2.82 -2.82
N THR A 20 23.78 -1.56 -2.95
CA THR A 20 23.22 -0.44 -2.16
C THR A 20 21.69 -0.34 -2.25
N ARG A 21 21.10 -0.74 -3.39
CA ARG A 21 19.63 -0.83 -3.57
C ARG A 21 18.99 -1.79 -2.55
N TRP A 22 19.63 -2.91 -2.27
CA TRP A 22 19.16 -3.89 -1.29
C TRP A 22 19.40 -3.39 0.14
N SER A 23 20.42 -2.58 0.38
CA SER A 23 20.64 -1.94 1.69
C SER A 23 19.51 -0.95 2.04
N ILE A 24 19.06 -0.13 1.08
CA ILE A 24 17.96 0.82 1.31
C ILE A 24 16.68 0.08 1.63
N THR A 25 16.29 -0.91 0.82
CA THR A 25 15.11 -1.72 1.09
C THR A 25 15.20 -2.44 2.44
N ALA A 26 16.37 -2.97 2.80
CA ALA A 26 16.57 -3.61 4.10
C ALA A 26 16.45 -2.64 5.28
N VAL A 27 16.87 -1.38 5.12
CA VAL A 27 16.64 -0.32 6.09
C VAL A 27 15.14 -0.06 6.22
N ASP A 28 14.46 0.15 5.09
CA ASP A 28 13.04 0.51 5.06
C ASP A 28 12.17 -0.58 5.70
N ASP A 29 12.46 -1.84 5.38
CA ASP A 29 11.81 -2.99 5.98
C ASP A 29 12.08 -3.09 7.49
N THR A 30 13.33 -2.91 7.92
CA THR A 30 13.68 -3.00 9.35
C THR A 30 13.02 -1.90 10.18
N VAL A 31 13.07 -0.65 9.70
CA VAL A 31 12.42 0.49 10.38
C VAL A 31 10.90 0.32 10.33
N GLY A 32 10.34 -0.06 9.18
CA GLY A 32 8.91 -0.30 9.05
C GLY A 32 8.42 -1.42 9.97
N ARG A 33 9.18 -2.52 10.15
CA ARG A 33 8.82 -3.58 11.12
C ARG A 33 8.81 -3.07 12.56
N TYR A 34 9.76 -2.20 12.93
CA TYR A 34 9.79 -1.56 14.24
C TYR A 34 8.56 -0.67 14.46
N LEU A 35 8.25 0.23 13.52
CA LEU A 35 7.10 1.15 13.61
C LEU A 35 5.76 0.40 13.61
N ARG A 36 5.61 -0.64 12.80
CA ARG A 36 4.42 -1.50 12.84
C ARG A 36 4.25 -2.11 14.24
N GLY A 37 5.34 -2.57 14.86
CA GLY A 37 5.32 -3.11 16.21
C GLY A 37 4.85 -2.09 17.26
N SER A 38 5.22 -0.82 17.12
CA SER A 38 4.81 0.23 18.08
C SER A 38 3.33 0.61 17.97
N ILE A 39 2.70 0.44 16.80
CA ILE A 39 1.27 0.74 16.59
C ILE A 39 0.35 -0.48 16.65
N ARG A 40 0.87 -1.69 16.89
CA ARG A 40 0.08 -2.95 16.83
C ARG A 40 -1.18 -2.94 17.72
N ASN A 41 -1.11 -2.27 18.86
CA ASN A 41 -2.22 -2.17 19.82
C ASN A 41 -2.83 -0.76 19.85
N ALA A 42 -2.49 0.10 18.90
CA ALA A 42 -3.06 1.44 18.80
C ALA A 42 -4.54 1.35 18.34
N PRO A 43 -5.40 2.31 18.70
CA PRO A 43 -6.73 2.36 18.11
C PRO A 43 -6.65 2.65 16.61
N GLY A 44 -7.65 2.18 15.86
CA GLY A 44 -7.83 2.54 14.45
C GLY A 44 -8.03 4.05 14.27
N ILE A 45 -7.79 4.57 13.07
CA ILE A 45 -8.22 5.93 12.72
C ILE A 45 -9.75 6.07 12.77
N ASP A 46 -10.24 7.29 12.96
CA ASP A 46 -11.66 7.56 13.25
C ASP A 46 -12.56 7.54 12.01
N ARG A 47 -12.00 7.79 10.83
CA ARG A 47 -12.74 7.90 9.55
C ARG A 47 -11.85 7.56 8.37
N VAL A 48 -12.46 7.39 7.20
CA VAL A 48 -11.74 7.17 5.95
C VAL A 48 -11.08 8.48 5.51
N GLU A 49 -9.79 8.41 5.19
CA GLU A 49 -8.98 9.53 4.71
C GLU A 49 -8.39 9.18 3.34
N VAL A 50 -8.40 10.14 2.42
CA VAL A 50 -7.77 10.04 1.10
C VAL A 50 -6.73 11.14 0.97
N ARG A 51 -5.51 10.76 0.66
CA ARG A 51 -4.40 11.68 0.36
C ARG A 51 -3.97 11.52 -1.07
N TYR A 52 -3.45 12.60 -1.65
CA TYR A 52 -2.86 12.59 -2.97
C TYR A 52 -1.56 13.40 -2.96
N ASN A 53 -0.57 12.91 -3.69
CA ASN A 53 0.62 13.68 -4.03
C ASN A 53 1.19 13.19 -5.36
N GLU A 54 1.90 14.07 -6.05
CA GLU A 54 2.55 13.74 -7.31
C GLU A 54 3.97 14.28 -7.30
N TYR A 55 4.91 13.43 -7.71
CA TYR A 55 6.30 13.81 -7.84
C TYR A 55 7.00 12.98 -8.92
N LEU A 56 7.86 13.63 -9.72
CA LEU A 56 8.57 13.02 -10.84
C LEU A 56 7.64 12.15 -11.70
N ALA A 57 6.48 12.68 -12.09
CA ALA A 57 5.51 11.98 -12.92
C ALA A 57 5.00 10.65 -12.33
N ASN A 58 5.07 10.50 -11.00
CA ASN A 58 4.43 9.41 -10.26
C ASN A 58 3.30 10.00 -9.43
N ARG A 59 2.08 9.49 -9.64
CA ARG A 59 0.88 9.91 -8.92
C ARG A 59 0.57 8.91 -7.83
N PHE A 60 0.33 9.39 -6.62
CA PHE A 60 0.01 8.56 -5.47
C PHE A 60 -1.33 8.94 -4.89
N TRP A 61 -2.17 7.94 -4.67
CA TRP A 61 -3.34 8.05 -3.81
C TRP A 61 -3.16 7.12 -2.62
N VAL A 62 -3.29 7.66 -1.41
CA VAL A 62 -3.19 6.88 -0.17
C VAL A 62 -4.54 6.93 0.52
N VAL A 63 -5.20 5.78 0.57
CA VAL A 63 -6.50 5.61 1.24
C VAL A 63 -6.26 4.91 2.57
N LEU A 64 -6.64 5.58 3.66
CA LEU A 64 -6.66 5.02 5.00
C LEU A 64 -8.10 4.73 5.41
N ALA A 65 -8.36 3.57 6.00
CA ALA A 65 -9.66 3.22 6.57
C ALA A 65 -9.53 2.73 8.03
N PRO A 66 -10.57 2.93 8.86
CA PRO A 66 -10.61 2.37 10.20
C PRO A 66 -10.43 0.85 10.21
N GLY A 67 -9.69 0.34 11.19
CA GLY A 67 -9.45 -1.09 11.39
C GLY A 67 -8.03 -1.40 11.80
N ASP A 68 -7.77 -2.69 12.03
CA ASP A 68 -6.43 -3.20 12.28
C ASP A 68 -5.54 -3.03 11.05
N TRP A 69 -4.22 -2.97 11.28
CA TRP A 69 -3.22 -2.81 10.25
C TRP A 69 -3.40 -3.80 9.10
N GLU A 70 -3.60 -3.28 7.90
CA GLU A 70 -3.43 -3.99 6.64
C GLU A 70 -2.79 -3.00 5.68
N PHE A 71 -1.92 -3.47 4.80
CA PHE A 71 -1.28 -2.59 3.84
C PHE A 71 -1.22 -3.27 2.48
N GLU A 72 -1.57 -2.52 1.43
CA GLU A 72 -1.43 -2.94 0.05
C GLU A 72 -0.89 -1.79 -0.80
N LEU A 73 0.11 -2.08 -1.61
CA LEU A 73 0.56 -1.21 -2.70
C LEU A 73 0.09 -1.83 -4.02
N VAL A 74 -0.61 -1.04 -4.84
CA VAL A 74 -0.90 -1.38 -6.23
C VAL A 74 -0.19 -0.39 -7.13
N GLU A 75 0.65 -0.89 -8.04
CA GLU A 75 1.34 -0.11 -9.04
C GLU A 75 0.67 -0.23 -10.41
N LEU A 76 0.43 0.91 -11.05
CA LEU A 76 -0.05 1.03 -12.42
C LEU A 76 1.08 1.59 -13.28
N LYS A 77 1.68 0.77 -14.13
CA LYS A 77 2.86 1.12 -14.94
C LYS A 77 2.44 1.41 -16.37
N ALA A 78 2.56 2.67 -16.79
CA ALA A 78 2.16 3.14 -18.12
C ALA A 78 2.90 2.38 -19.23
N PRO A 79 2.23 2.07 -20.37
CA PRO A 79 2.87 1.48 -21.53
C PRO A 79 4.00 2.37 -22.06
N GLY A 80 5.07 1.77 -22.57
CA GLY A 80 6.28 2.46 -23.02
C GLY A 80 7.17 3.01 -21.89
N SER A 81 6.77 2.90 -20.62
CA SER A 81 7.60 3.33 -19.49
C SER A 81 8.77 2.38 -19.23
N VAL A 82 9.74 2.83 -18.42
CA VAL A 82 10.91 2.01 -18.03
C VAL A 82 10.56 0.75 -17.22
N TRP A 83 9.29 0.58 -16.82
CA TRP A 83 8.78 -0.60 -16.10
C TRP A 83 7.69 -1.36 -16.87
N ASN A 84 7.33 -0.92 -18.07
CA ASN A 84 6.39 -1.58 -18.98
C ASN A 84 6.76 -1.18 -20.42
N TYR A 85 7.66 -1.96 -21.03
CA TYR A 85 8.37 -1.59 -22.26
C TYR A 85 7.53 -1.61 -23.53
N ASP A 86 6.34 -2.22 -23.52
CA ASP A 86 5.46 -2.28 -24.68
C ASP A 86 4.63 -0.99 -24.78
N PRO A 87 4.90 -0.10 -25.76
CA PRO A 87 4.16 1.15 -25.92
C PRO A 87 2.76 0.95 -26.52
N GLU A 88 2.51 -0.17 -27.19
CA GLU A 88 1.20 -0.53 -27.75
C GLU A 88 0.35 -1.35 -26.76
N GLY A 89 0.96 -1.77 -25.66
CA GLY A 89 0.32 -2.50 -24.57
C GLY A 89 -0.59 -1.63 -23.70
N GLY A 90 -1.29 -2.29 -22.78
CA GLY A 90 -2.02 -1.61 -21.71
C GLY A 90 -1.13 -1.34 -20.50
N TYR A 91 -1.66 -0.60 -19.51
CA TYR A 91 -1.02 -0.46 -18.19
C TYR A 91 -0.71 -1.84 -17.59
N LEU A 92 0.48 -2.05 -17.06
CA LEU A 92 0.80 -3.22 -16.25
C LEU A 92 0.38 -2.93 -14.81
N VAL A 93 -0.38 -3.85 -14.20
CA VAL A 93 -0.82 -3.73 -12.81
C VAL A 93 -0.10 -4.78 -11.99
N ALA A 94 0.55 -4.35 -10.91
CA ALA A 94 1.29 -5.21 -9.99
C ALA A 94 0.89 -4.84 -8.55
N SER A 95 0.84 -5.82 -7.65
CA SER A 95 0.39 -5.55 -6.28
C SER A 95 1.13 -6.38 -5.24
N ASP A 96 1.40 -5.79 -4.10
CA ASP A 96 1.90 -6.49 -2.92
C ASP A 96 1.18 -6.02 -1.67
N ARG A 97 0.88 -6.98 -0.78
CA ARG A 97 0.11 -6.73 0.45
C ARG A 97 0.65 -7.42 1.70
N GLU A 98 0.24 -6.93 2.87
CA GLU A 98 0.33 -7.62 4.15
C GLU A 98 -0.94 -7.46 4.97
N GLY A 99 -1.29 -8.50 5.72
CA GLY A 99 -2.39 -8.47 6.68
C GLY A 99 -1.96 -8.00 8.08
N PRO A 100 -2.81 -8.19 9.10
CA PRO A 100 -2.56 -7.76 10.49
C PRO A 100 -1.27 -8.29 11.10
N GLU A 101 -0.87 -9.51 10.71
CA GLU A 101 0.36 -10.12 11.19
C GLU A 101 1.62 -9.67 10.45
N GLY A 102 1.47 -8.83 9.42
CA GLY A 102 2.53 -8.40 8.53
C GLY A 102 2.94 -9.49 7.54
N ARG A 103 4.05 -9.27 6.85
CA ARG A 103 4.65 -10.24 5.92
C ARG A 103 5.82 -11.00 6.52
N THR A 104 5.94 -12.27 6.13
CA THR A 104 7.11 -13.12 6.37
C THR A 104 7.83 -13.52 5.07
N GLY A 105 7.20 -13.32 3.90
CA GLY A 105 7.76 -13.63 2.58
C GLY A 105 8.29 -12.39 1.84
N TYR A 106 9.23 -12.63 0.92
CA TYR A 106 9.82 -11.59 0.07
C TYR A 106 8.76 -10.95 -0.85
N VAL A 107 9.02 -9.72 -1.29
CA VAL A 107 8.12 -8.93 -2.16
C VAL A 107 8.56 -9.15 -3.60
N GLU A 108 7.73 -9.83 -4.38
CA GLU A 108 8.12 -10.36 -5.70
C GLU A 108 7.84 -9.38 -6.84
N GLU A 109 6.77 -8.58 -6.77
CA GLU A 109 6.30 -7.79 -7.92
C GLU A 109 6.63 -6.29 -7.85
N THR A 110 6.58 -5.69 -6.66
CA THR A 110 6.79 -4.24 -6.44
C THR A 110 8.09 -3.92 -5.68
N ALA A 111 8.75 -4.95 -5.15
CA ALA A 111 10.03 -4.94 -4.44
C ALA A 111 10.21 -3.72 -3.50
N GLY A 112 11.16 -2.83 -3.82
CA GLY A 112 11.52 -1.72 -2.93
C GLY A 112 10.49 -0.58 -2.87
N ALA A 113 9.59 -0.46 -3.85
CA ALA A 113 8.53 0.56 -3.81
C ALA A 113 7.53 0.26 -2.69
N TYR A 114 7.22 -1.02 -2.46
CA TYR A 114 6.39 -1.48 -1.35
C TYR A 114 6.93 -1.01 0.00
N PHE A 115 8.19 -1.35 0.30
CA PHE A 115 8.78 -1.01 1.59
C PHE A 115 8.92 0.50 1.79
N ALA A 116 9.23 1.25 0.72
CA ALA A 116 9.31 2.70 0.76
C ALA A 116 7.96 3.36 1.05
N ALA A 117 6.90 2.96 0.33
CA ALA A 117 5.54 3.46 0.57
C ALA A 117 5.03 3.08 1.95
N ARG A 118 5.22 1.80 2.34
CA ARG A 118 4.86 1.26 3.65
C ARG A 118 5.52 2.02 4.78
N LEU A 119 6.81 2.34 4.65
CA LEU A 119 7.54 3.11 5.66
C LEU A 119 6.93 4.51 5.84
N GLY A 120 6.68 5.25 4.75
CA GLY A 120 6.08 6.59 4.83
C GLY A 120 4.71 6.60 5.51
N VAL A 121 3.88 5.59 5.24
CA VAL A 121 2.59 5.38 5.93
C VAL A 121 2.78 5.08 7.41
N LEU A 122 3.69 4.17 7.75
CA LEU A 122 3.91 3.77 9.13
C LEU A 122 4.47 4.90 10.00
N GLU A 123 5.32 5.76 9.43
CA GLU A 123 5.80 6.97 10.11
C GLU A 123 4.61 7.86 10.50
N HIS A 124 3.72 8.18 9.54
CA HIS A 124 2.51 8.97 9.80
C HIS A 124 1.59 8.36 10.86
N LEU A 125 1.34 7.05 10.78
CA LEU A 125 0.48 6.36 11.75
C LEU A 125 1.10 6.28 13.14
N ALA A 126 2.41 6.04 13.23
CA ALA A 126 3.14 6.01 14.49
C ALA A 126 3.15 7.38 15.18
N GLU A 127 3.34 8.46 14.43
CA GLU A 127 3.25 9.84 14.95
C GLU A 127 1.85 10.15 15.51
N ARG A 128 0.80 9.61 14.90
CA ARG A 128 -0.59 9.76 15.37
C ARG A 128 -0.96 8.83 16.52
N GLY A 129 -0.14 7.83 16.81
CA GLY A 129 -0.49 6.74 17.73
C GLY A 129 -1.78 6.03 17.29
N ARG A 130 -1.88 5.71 16.00
CA ARG A 130 -3.04 5.05 15.37
C ARG A 130 -2.60 3.90 14.46
N GLN A 131 -3.53 3.01 14.12
CA GLN A 131 -3.39 2.06 13.02
C GLN A 131 -4.54 2.22 12.01
N ALA A 132 -4.40 1.61 10.83
CA ALA A 132 -5.39 1.66 9.77
C ALA A 132 -5.21 0.51 8.77
N LYS A 133 -6.27 0.21 8.02
CA LYS A 133 -6.15 -0.47 6.72
C LYS A 133 -5.72 0.55 5.69
N VAL A 134 -4.73 0.21 4.86
CA VAL A 134 -4.08 1.16 3.97
C VAL A 134 -3.98 0.60 2.56
N LEU A 135 -4.52 1.34 1.60
CA LEU A 135 -4.31 1.12 0.18
C LEU A 135 -3.50 2.28 -0.39
N VAL A 136 -2.34 1.98 -0.94
CA VAL A 136 -1.54 2.91 -1.73
C VAL A 136 -1.69 2.54 -3.20
N LEU A 137 -2.19 3.47 -3.99
CA LEU A 137 -2.25 3.36 -5.45
C LEU A 137 -1.16 4.26 -6.02
N ARG A 138 -0.23 3.66 -6.75
CA ARG A 138 0.85 4.38 -7.42
C ARG A 138 0.71 4.22 -8.92
N GLU A 139 0.53 5.32 -9.62
CA GLU A 139 0.68 5.34 -11.06
C GLU A 139 2.07 5.84 -11.44
N VAL A 140 2.77 5.05 -12.24
CA VAL A 140 3.97 5.48 -12.96
C VAL A 140 3.55 5.86 -14.37
N THR A 141 3.50 7.17 -14.64
CA THR A 141 3.06 7.69 -15.95
C THR A 141 4.13 7.51 -17.02
N GLU A 142 3.77 7.74 -18.28
CA GLU A 142 4.69 7.68 -19.42
C GLU A 142 5.81 8.74 -19.34
N ASP A 143 5.56 9.85 -18.65
CA ASP A 143 6.52 10.94 -18.46
C ASP A 143 7.67 10.58 -17.48
N TYR A 144 7.60 9.43 -16.81
CA TYR A 144 8.67 8.96 -15.92
C TYR A 144 9.82 8.30 -16.70
N TRP A 145 10.71 9.14 -17.22
CA TRP A 145 11.79 8.72 -18.12
C TRP A 145 13.08 8.21 -17.42
N GLY A 146 13.21 8.35 -16.10
CA GLY A 146 14.46 8.03 -15.39
C GLY A 146 14.26 7.45 -13.98
N PRO A 147 14.83 6.28 -13.65
CA PRO A 147 14.67 5.67 -12.33
C PRO A 147 15.46 6.44 -11.25
N ALA A 148 14.76 7.24 -10.44
CA ALA A 148 15.35 7.97 -9.30
C ALA A 148 15.64 7.09 -8.06
N GLY A 149 15.20 5.82 -8.07
CA GLY A 149 15.25 4.93 -6.90
C GLY A 149 13.99 5.01 -6.04
N VAL A 150 13.94 4.25 -4.94
CA VAL A 150 12.74 4.12 -4.11
C VAL A 150 12.57 5.26 -3.10
N TRP A 151 13.57 6.12 -2.93
CA TRP A 151 13.47 7.29 -2.05
C TRP A 151 12.32 8.20 -2.48
N GLN A 152 12.12 8.41 -3.79
CA GLN A 152 11.03 9.24 -4.30
C GLN A 152 9.67 8.72 -3.85
N VAL A 153 9.49 7.40 -3.82
CA VAL A 153 8.23 6.77 -3.39
C VAL A 153 7.94 7.13 -1.93
N ARG A 154 8.96 6.99 -1.08
CA ARG A 154 8.88 7.30 0.35
C ARG A 154 8.56 8.77 0.60
N GLU A 155 9.30 9.67 -0.04
CA GLU A 155 9.09 11.12 0.16
C GLU A 155 7.75 11.58 -0.41
N THR A 156 7.31 11.04 -1.55
CA THR A 156 6.00 11.37 -2.12
C THR A 156 4.86 10.95 -1.18
N VAL A 157 4.97 9.77 -0.56
CA VAL A 157 4.00 9.32 0.45
C VAL A 157 4.05 10.19 1.71
N ARG A 158 5.23 10.59 2.20
CA ARG A 158 5.35 11.53 3.33
C ARG A 158 4.71 12.87 3.00
N ASN A 159 5.00 13.41 1.82
CA ASN A 159 4.43 14.67 1.35
C ASN A 159 2.91 14.59 1.24
N ALA A 160 2.36 13.45 0.80
CA ALA A 160 0.91 13.23 0.78
C ALA A 160 0.26 13.38 2.16
N PHE A 161 0.98 13.11 3.25
CA PHE A 161 0.49 13.32 4.62
C PHE A 161 0.81 14.70 5.19
N ALA A 162 1.91 15.32 4.75
CA ALA A 162 2.33 16.65 5.21
C ALA A 162 1.56 17.79 4.53
N GLU A 163 1.07 17.58 3.31
CA GLU A 163 0.43 18.61 2.50
C GLU A 163 -1.10 18.55 2.59
N GLY A 164 -1.70 19.66 3.04
CA GLY A 164 -3.15 19.87 3.02
C GLY A 164 -3.96 18.99 3.98
N ASP A 165 -5.28 19.19 3.94
CA ASP A 165 -6.24 18.35 4.66
C ASP A 165 -6.62 17.10 3.86
N PRO A 166 -6.95 15.98 4.52
CA PRO A 166 -7.34 14.77 3.81
C PRO A 166 -8.71 14.98 3.16
N GLY A 167 -8.88 14.42 1.96
CA GLY A 167 -10.22 14.08 1.50
C GLY A 167 -10.83 13.04 2.45
N THR A 168 -12.14 13.07 2.64
CA THR A 168 -12.86 12.11 3.51
C THR A 168 -13.95 11.41 2.73
N ALA A 169 -14.24 10.17 3.08
CA ALA A 169 -15.36 9.40 2.54
C ALA A 169 -16.14 8.72 3.67
N GLU A 170 -17.40 8.35 3.39
CA GLU A 170 -18.20 7.58 4.34
C GLU A 170 -17.66 6.16 4.52
N THR A 171 -17.23 5.54 3.42
CA THR A 171 -16.70 4.17 3.43
C THR A 171 -15.41 4.06 2.62
N PHE A 172 -14.63 3.02 2.90
CA PHE A 172 -13.44 2.68 2.11
C PHE A 172 -13.80 2.43 0.64
N HIS A 173 -14.97 1.82 0.40
CA HIS A 173 -15.46 1.57 -0.95
C HIS A 173 -15.78 2.87 -1.70
N ASP A 174 -16.39 3.85 -1.05
CA ASP A 174 -16.68 5.15 -1.70
C ASP A 174 -15.39 5.89 -2.03
N ALA A 175 -14.42 5.88 -1.11
CA ALA A 175 -13.08 6.42 -1.38
C ALA A 175 -12.43 5.75 -2.59
N VAL A 176 -12.42 4.41 -2.66
CA VAL A 176 -11.84 3.67 -3.79
C VAL A 176 -12.57 3.98 -5.09
N ARG A 177 -13.90 4.11 -5.08
CA ARG A 177 -14.67 4.50 -6.27
C ARG A 177 -14.27 5.87 -6.77
N THR A 178 -14.22 6.86 -5.89
CA THR A 178 -13.83 8.22 -6.25
C THR A 178 -12.38 8.27 -6.78
N VAL A 179 -11.46 7.54 -6.16
CA VAL A 179 -10.08 7.49 -6.65
C VAL A 179 -10.00 6.79 -8.01
N ALA A 180 -10.77 5.72 -8.23
CA ALA A 180 -10.77 4.96 -9.48
C ALA A 180 -11.17 5.80 -10.70
N ASP A 181 -11.96 6.87 -10.53
CA ASP A 181 -12.31 7.82 -11.60
C ASP A 181 -11.08 8.59 -12.13
N GLY A 182 -10.03 8.72 -11.31
CA GLY A 182 -8.77 9.37 -11.67
C GLY A 182 -7.66 8.41 -12.13
N LEU A 183 -7.90 7.09 -12.10
CA LEU A 183 -6.90 6.09 -12.48
C LEU A 183 -6.94 5.77 -13.99
N PRO A 184 -5.81 5.38 -14.58
CA PRO A 184 -5.76 4.95 -15.99
C PRO A 184 -6.38 3.56 -16.22
N VAL A 185 -6.85 2.89 -15.18
CA VAL A 185 -7.54 1.59 -15.27
C VAL A 185 -8.88 1.65 -14.56
N GLY A 186 -9.89 1.00 -15.13
CA GLY A 186 -11.21 0.92 -14.52
C GLY A 186 -11.22 0.09 -13.22
N LEU A 187 -12.23 0.35 -12.39
CA LEU A 187 -12.42 -0.28 -11.07
C LEU A 187 -12.41 -1.82 -11.12
N ASP A 188 -12.98 -2.45 -12.15
CA ASP A 188 -12.98 -3.91 -12.28
C ASP A 188 -11.58 -4.48 -12.50
N ARG A 189 -10.72 -3.73 -13.20
CA ARG A 189 -9.32 -4.12 -13.36
C ARG A 189 -8.57 -3.96 -12.05
N LEU A 190 -8.80 -2.87 -11.32
CA LEU A 190 -8.22 -2.67 -10.00
C LEU A 190 -8.64 -3.79 -9.03
N ARG A 191 -9.93 -4.13 -8.98
CA ARG A 191 -10.51 -5.22 -8.18
C ARG A 191 -9.83 -6.57 -8.42
N ARG A 192 -9.53 -6.92 -9.68
CA ARG A 192 -8.86 -8.20 -9.99
C ARG A 192 -7.41 -8.27 -9.52
N ASN A 193 -6.80 -7.14 -9.20
CA ASN A 193 -5.37 -7.04 -8.85
C ASN A 193 -5.16 -6.46 -7.44
N SER A 194 -6.20 -6.32 -6.62
CA SER A 194 -6.07 -5.79 -5.26
C SER A 194 -6.98 -6.56 -4.31
N GLU A 195 -6.39 -7.09 -3.25
CA GLU A 195 -7.10 -7.86 -2.25
C GLU A 195 -7.96 -6.97 -1.36
N LEU A 196 -7.48 -5.77 -0.98
CA LEU A 196 -8.30 -4.82 -0.22
C LEU A 196 -9.51 -4.35 -1.03
N VAL A 197 -9.34 -4.17 -2.34
CA VAL A 197 -10.43 -3.78 -3.23
C VAL A 197 -11.36 -4.97 -3.56
N ALA A 198 -10.84 -6.20 -3.64
CA ALA A 198 -11.65 -7.41 -3.84
C ALA A 198 -12.45 -7.82 -2.59
N GLY A 199 -11.87 -7.68 -1.40
CA GLY A 199 -12.48 -8.03 -0.11
C GLY A 199 -13.80 -7.32 0.18
N LEU A 200 -14.11 -6.25 -0.55
CA LEU A 200 -15.37 -5.50 -0.53
C LEU A 200 -16.61 -6.37 -0.82
N GLN A 201 -16.49 -7.43 -1.62
CA GLN A 201 -17.63 -8.31 -1.95
C GLN A 201 -17.88 -9.42 -0.90
N ALA A 202 -16.84 -9.92 -0.23
CA ALA A 202 -17.00 -10.97 0.77
C ALA A 202 -17.89 -10.47 1.92
N THR A 203 -17.66 -9.23 2.38
CA THR A 203 -18.42 -8.62 3.47
C THR A 203 -19.88 -8.32 3.10
N LEU A 204 -20.15 -7.97 1.83
CA LEU A 204 -21.52 -7.74 1.34
C LEU A 204 -22.29 -9.06 1.16
N ASN A 205 -21.65 -10.09 0.62
CA ASN A 205 -22.26 -11.40 0.44
C ASN A 205 -22.55 -12.07 1.80
N ASP A 206 -21.66 -11.95 2.77
CA ASP A 206 -21.86 -12.43 4.15
C ASP A 206 -23.05 -11.74 4.83
N TRP A 207 -23.31 -10.46 4.50
CA TRP A 207 -24.48 -9.72 5.01
C TRP A 207 -25.79 -10.18 4.37
N THR A 208 -25.79 -10.45 3.06
CA THR A 208 -26.99 -10.93 2.34
C THR A 208 -27.32 -12.41 2.63
N GLY A 209 -26.36 -13.20 3.12
CA GLY A 209 -26.56 -14.60 3.52
C GLY A 209 -27.18 -14.79 4.91
N ALA A 210 -27.17 -13.75 5.77
CA ALA A 210 -27.66 -13.83 7.15
C ALA A 210 -29.17 -13.52 7.31
N SER A 211 -29.89 -13.19 6.24
CA SER A 211 -31.32 -12.88 6.27
C SER A 211 -32.19 -13.88 5.49
N ALA A 212 -32.25 -15.13 5.98
CA ALA A 212 -33.32 -16.09 5.67
C ALA A 212 -33.34 -17.15 6.80
N GLY A 213 -34.37 -17.36 7.61
CA GLY A 213 -35.73 -16.83 7.69
C GLY A 213 -36.31 -17.15 9.09
N PRO A 214 -37.59 -16.85 9.36
CA PRO A 214 -38.20 -17.09 10.66
C PRO A 214 -38.43 -18.59 10.87
N GLY A 215 -37.90 -19.14 11.96
CA GLY A 215 -38.20 -20.50 12.41
C GLY A 215 -39.70 -20.66 12.67
N PRO A 216 -40.33 -21.78 12.28
CA PRO A 216 -41.75 -21.98 12.51
C PRO A 216 -41.99 -22.12 14.01
N GLY A 217 -42.85 -21.22 14.52
CA GLY A 217 -43.26 -21.15 15.90
C GLY A 217 -43.92 -22.44 16.37
N GLU A 218 -43.46 -22.86 17.54
CA GLU A 218 -44.05 -23.84 18.41
C GLU A 218 -45.49 -23.42 18.76
N ARG A 219 -46.48 -24.24 18.36
CA ARG A 219 -47.82 -24.20 18.94
C ARG A 219 -48.24 -25.63 19.29
N ARG A 220 -48.36 -25.80 20.61
CA ARG A 220 -49.19 -26.73 21.41
C ARG A 220 -49.88 -27.89 20.69
#